data_AF-A0A2N2ZMK1-F1
#
_entry.id   AF-A0A2N2ZMK1-F1
#
_cell.length_a   1.000
_cell.length_b   1.000
_cell.length_c   1.000
_cell.angle_alpha   90.00
_cell.angle_beta   90.00
_cell.angle_gamma   90.00
#
_symmetry.space_group_name_H-M   'P 1'
#
loop_
_entity.id
_entity.type
_entity.pdbx_description
1 polymer ?
#
loop_
_entity_poly.entity_id
_entity_poly.type
_entity_poly.pdbx_seq_one_letter_code
_entity_poly.pdbx_strand_id
1 'polypeptide(L)'
;YVPKEFAFHFFFDAIESFEPLIHHHKYNNNYTYNRTVYLLNSETFLDNGFLILKNDSSTTSPLATVFYETYDDLETLKIQLKQAEAEIQCVVSNGFIEGEIAFGQTQNPALNDYADGVDTMLFLSKYNN
;
A
#
# COMPACT_ATOMS: atom_id res chain seq x y z
N TYR A 1 3.17 -6.24 2.95
CA TYR A 1 3.64 -7.57 3.41
C TYR A 1 3.94 -7.54 4.90
N VAL A 2 3.58 -8.60 5.63
CA VAL A 2 3.88 -8.78 7.07
C VAL A 2 4.26 -10.24 7.36
N PRO A 3 4.98 -10.57 8.45
CA PRO A 3 5.19 -11.98 8.84
C PRO A 3 3.86 -12.72 9.10
N LYS A 4 3.82 -14.06 8.94
CA LYS A 4 2.60 -14.88 9.19
C LYS A 4 1.91 -14.60 10.52
N GLU A 5 2.69 -14.45 11.58
CA GLU A 5 2.18 -14.24 12.94
C GLU A 5 2.25 -12.76 13.35
N PHE A 6 2.13 -11.83 12.39
CA PHE A 6 2.15 -10.41 12.68
C PHE A 6 0.93 -10.00 13.52
N ALA A 7 1.20 -9.32 14.63
CA ALA A 7 0.16 -8.89 15.55
C ALA A 7 -0.40 -7.53 15.13
N PHE A 8 -1.52 -7.53 14.40
CA PHE A 8 -2.13 -6.33 13.82
C PHE A 8 -2.60 -5.27 14.81
N HIS A 9 -2.72 -5.58 16.11
CA HIS A 9 -3.03 -4.57 17.12
C HIS A 9 -1.96 -3.46 17.15
N PHE A 10 -0.67 -3.79 17.00
CA PHE A 10 0.39 -2.78 16.95
C PHE A 10 0.21 -1.79 15.79
N PHE A 11 -0.29 -2.28 14.64
CA PHE A 11 -0.58 -1.41 13.51
C PHE A 11 -1.79 -0.51 13.80
N PHE A 12 -2.89 -1.07 14.31
CA PHE A 12 -4.08 -0.29 14.64
C PHE A 12 -3.78 0.79 15.71
N ASP A 13 -3.04 0.44 16.76
CA ASP A 13 -2.62 1.39 17.80
C ASP A 13 -1.79 2.55 17.20
N ALA A 14 -0.91 2.25 16.24
CA ALA A 14 -0.06 3.25 15.60
C ALA A 14 -0.85 4.23 14.70
N ILE A 15 -1.97 3.79 14.13
CA ILE A 15 -2.80 4.62 13.24
C ILE A 15 -4.02 5.22 13.92
N GLU A 16 -4.22 5.00 15.22
CA GLU A 16 -5.41 5.45 15.96
C GLU A 16 -5.64 6.97 15.85
N SER A 17 -4.57 7.75 15.75
CA SER A 17 -4.66 9.21 15.55
C SER A 17 -5.40 9.64 14.27
N PHE A 18 -5.63 8.72 13.32
CA PHE A 18 -6.39 8.94 12.10
C PHE A 18 -7.88 8.63 12.22
N GLU A 19 -8.36 8.12 13.38
CA GLU A 19 -9.78 7.85 13.62
C GLU A 19 -10.70 9.01 13.19
N PRO A 20 -10.39 10.30 13.46
CA PRO A 20 -11.28 11.41 13.09
C PRO A 20 -11.58 11.52 11.59
N LEU A 21 -10.80 10.88 10.70
CA LEU A 21 -11.09 10.78 9.28
C LEU A 21 -12.47 10.18 9.00
N ILE A 22 -12.96 9.31 9.89
CA ILE A 22 -14.28 8.68 9.73
C ILE A 22 -15.44 9.67 9.79
N HIS A 23 -15.22 10.86 10.36
CA HIS A 23 -16.23 11.92 10.39
C HIS A 23 -16.32 12.70 9.08
N HIS A 24 -15.36 12.53 8.16
CA HIS A 24 -15.47 13.10 6.83
C HIS A 24 -16.43 12.25 5.98
N HIS A 25 -17.61 12.81 5.66
CA HIS A 25 -18.69 12.09 4.98
C HIS A 25 -18.26 11.28 3.75
N LYS A 26 -17.40 11.81 2.88
CA LYS A 26 -16.95 11.07 1.68
C LYS A 26 -16.09 9.86 2.05
N TYR A 27 -15.28 9.96 3.08
CA TYR A 27 -14.44 8.87 3.54
C TYR A 27 -15.30 7.78 4.20
N ASN A 28 -16.20 8.20 5.10
CA ASN A 28 -17.17 7.31 5.74
C ASN A 28 -18.01 6.49 4.74
N ASN A 29 -18.44 7.13 3.65
CA ASN A 29 -19.20 6.44 2.60
C ASN A 29 -18.39 5.34 1.93
N ASN A 30 -17.10 5.59 1.65
CA ASN A 30 -16.23 4.56 1.04
C ASN A 30 -15.95 3.41 2.01
N TYR A 31 -15.63 3.74 3.27
CA TYR A 31 -15.45 2.75 4.32
C TYR A 31 -16.70 1.85 4.46
N THR A 32 -17.87 2.46 4.63
CA THR A 32 -19.14 1.73 4.83
C THR A 32 -19.51 0.90 3.60
N TYR A 33 -19.32 1.44 2.39
CA TYR A 33 -19.56 0.71 1.15
C TYR A 33 -18.67 -0.53 1.05
N ASN A 34 -17.35 -0.38 1.16
CA ASN A 34 -16.40 -1.48 1.04
C ASN A 34 -16.63 -2.55 2.12
N ARG A 35 -16.84 -2.12 3.37
CA ARG A 35 -17.17 -3.02 4.48
C ARG A 35 -18.43 -3.83 4.20
N THR A 36 -19.47 -3.20 3.65
CA THR A 36 -20.73 -3.88 3.31
C THR A 36 -20.53 -4.88 2.19
N VAL A 37 -19.79 -4.52 1.13
CA VAL A 37 -19.46 -5.43 0.02
C VAL A 37 -18.73 -6.67 0.52
N TYR A 38 -17.69 -6.51 1.34
CA TYR A 38 -16.92 -7.64 1.88
C TYR A 38 -17.79 -8.55 2.78
N LEU A 39 -18.63 -7.97 3.64
CA LEU A 39 -19.56 -8.75 4.47
C LEU A 39 -20.57 -9.54 3.63
N LEU A 40 -21.15 -8.92 2.60
CA LEU A 40 -22.12 -9.58 1.71
C LEU A 40 -21.47 -10.72 0.92
N ASN A 41 -20.20 -10.56 0.55
CA ASN A 41 -19.43 -11.60 -0.13
C ASN A 41 -18.87 -12.67 0.80
N SER A 42 -19.13 -12.59 2.12
CA SER A 42 -18.54 -13.48 3.13
C SER A 42 -17.00 -13.48 3.12
N GLU A 43 -16.40 -12.35 2.74
CA GLU A 43 -14.96 -12.16 2.75
C GLU A 43 -14.49 -11.80 4.16
N THR A 44 -13.35 -12.34 4.57
CA THR A 44 -12.76 -12.06 5.88
C THR A 44 -11.84 -10.85 5.79
N PHE A 45 -11.93 -9.97 6.79
CA PHE A 45 -11.10 -8.79 6.94
C PHE A 45 -11.03 -8.39 8.41
N LEU A 46 -10.04 -7.56 8.75
CA LEU A 46 -9.95 -6.88 10.04
C LEU A 46 -10.37 -5.42 9.84
N ASP A 47 -11.02 -4.81 10.83
CA ASP A 47 -11.33 -3.39 10.79
C ASP A 47 -11.29 -2.80 12.21
N ASN A 48 -11.02 -1.50 12.30
CA ASN A 48 -11.02 -0.73 13.55
C ASN A 48 -12.05 0.42 13.53
N GLY A 49 -13.10 0.31 12.73
CA GLY A 49 -14.13 1.35 12.61
C GLY A 49 -13.82 2.48 11.64
N PHE A 50 -12.58 2.63 11.15
CA PHE A 50 -12.23 3.64 10.15
C PHE A 50 -11.30 3.14 9.03
N LEU A 51 -10.57 2.05 9.23
CA LEU A 51 -9.75 1.42 8.20
C LEU A 51 -10.04 -0.09 8.14
N ILE A 52 -10.06 -0.65 6.93
CA ILE A 52 -10.17 -2.09 6.68
C ILE A 52 -8.79 -2.64 6.30
N LEU A 53 -8.37 -3.74 6.92
CA LEU A 53 -7.25 -4.57 6.48
C LEU A 53 -7.77 -5.86 5.89
N LYS A 54 -7.39 -6.16 4.66
CA LYS A 54 -7.84 -7.36 3.96
C LYS A 54 -6.64 -8.14 3.43
N ASN A 55 -6.67 -9.46 3.62
CA ASN A 55 -5.68 -10.34 3.00
C ASN A 55 -6.02 -10.48 1.51
N ASP A 56 -5.21 -9.86 0.66
CA ASP A 56 -5.43 -9.78 -0.79
C ASP A 56 -4.10 -9.49 -1.49
N SER A 57 -3.85 -10.17 -2.62
CA SER A 57 -2.62 -10.04 -3.40
C SER A 57 -2.71 -8.95 -4.48
N SER A 58 -3.83 -8.25 -4.59
CA SER A 58 -3.99 -7.15 -5.54
C SER A 58 -3.10 -5.97 -5.17
N THR A 59 -2.51 -5.31 -6.17
CA THR A 59 -1.60 -4.16 -5.96
C THR A 59 -2.34 -2.85 -5.65
N THR A 60 -3.64 -2.78 -5.90
CA THR A 60 -4.47 -1.59 -5.66
C THR A 60 -5.63 -1.94 -4.73
N SER A 61 -5.73 -1.23 -3.62
CA SER A 61 -6.87 -1.33 -2.69
C SER A 61 -7.84 -0.15 -2.88
N PRO A 62 -9.14 -0.34 -2.58
CA PRO A 62 -10.09 0.76 -2.58
C PRO A 62 -9.86 1.69 -1.38
N LEU A 63 -10.44 2.89 -1.44
CA LEU A 63 -10.32 3.86 -0.35
C LEU A 63 -10.81 3.28 1.00
N ALA A 64 -10.13 3.66 2.08
CA ALA A 64 -10.35 3.14 3.44
C ALA A 64 -10.02 1.65 3.62
N THR A 65 -9.36 1.01 2.64
CA THR A 65 -8.89 -0.37 2.71
C THR A 65 -7.40 -0.44 2.41
N VAL A 66 -6.67 -1.27 3.16
CA VAL A 66 -5.28 -1.61 2.89
C VAL A 66 -5.20 -3.12 2.72
N PHE A 67 -4.59 -3.55 1.62
CA PHE A 67 -4.31 -4.94 1.37
C PHE A 67 -2.99 -5.35 2.01
N TYR A 68 -2.97 -6.57 2.54
CA TYR A 68 -1.76 -7.17 3.06
C TYR A 68 -1.64 -8.62 2.61
N GLU A 69 -0.41 -9.10 2.57
CA GLU A 69 -0.10 -10.51 2.40
C GLU A 69 0.91 -10.90 3.49
N THR A 70 0.89 -12.17 3.86
CA THR A 70 1.86 -12.73 4.81
C THR A 70 3.01 -13.40 4.08
N TYR A 71 4.20 -13.36 4.68
CA TYR A 71 5.36 -14.12 4.20
C TYR A 71 5.93 -15.02 5.29
N ASP A 72 6.49 -16.15 4.84
CA ASP A 72 7.22 -17.11 5.69
C ASP A 72 8.73 -16.83 5.69
N ASP A 73 9.25 -16.46 4.51
CA ASP A 73 10.67 -16.35 4.24
C ASP A 73 10.96 -15.07 3.45
N LEU A 74 12.02 -14.36 3.86
CA LEU A 74 12.40 -13.10 3.28
C LEU A 74 12.96 -13.27 1.87
N GLU A 75 13.67 -14.36 1.58
CA GLU A 75 14.23 -14.60 0.25
C GLU A 75 13.12 -14.87 -0.78
N THR A 76 12.10 -15.63 -0.37
CA THR A 76 10.90 -15.86 -1.18
C THR A 76 10.17 -14.55 -1.49
N LEU A 77 10.01 -13.66 -0.49
CA LEU A 77 9.39 -12.35 -0.67
C LEU A 77 10.19 -11.47 -1.65
N LYS A 78 11.53 -11.47 -1.56
CA LYS A 78 12.38 -10.72 -2.50
C LYS A 78 12.18 -11.20 -3.94
N ILE A 79 12.07 -12.51 -4.15
CA ILE A 79 11.81 -13.08 -5.48
C ILE A 79 10.44 -12.63 -6.01
N GLN A 80 9.41 -12.66 -5.16
CA GLN A 80 8.06 -12.21 -5.53
C GLN A 80 8.04 -10.73 -5.92
N LEU A 81 8.65 -9.86 -5.10
CA LEU A 81 8.71 -8.42 -5.38
C LEU A 81 9.49 -8.11 -6.66
N LYS A 82 10.59 -8.84 -6.93
CA LYS A 82 11.34 -8.70 -8.17
C LYS A 82 10.53 -9.14 -9.39
N GLN A 83 9.71 -10.17 -9.27
CA GLN A 83 8.82 -10.60 -10.35
C GLN A 83 7.70 -9.59 -10.61
N ALA A 84 7.25 -8.89 -9.56
CA ALA A 84 6.22 -7.85 -9.63
C ALA A 84 6.80 -6.44 -9.90
N GLU A 85 8.10 -6.30 -10.16
CA GLU A 85 8.78 -4.99 -10.31
C GLU A 85 8.14 -4.10 -11.38
N ALA A 86 7.64 -4.69 -12.47
CA ALA A 86 6.94 -3.95 -13.52
C ALA A 86 5.51 -3.50 -13.15
N GLU A 87 4.95 -4.02 -12.07
CA GLU A 87 3.58 -3.76 -11.61
C GLU A 87 3.54 -2.86 -10.36
N ILE A 88 4.68 -2.64 -9.70
CA ILE A 88 4.79 -1.85 -8.47
C ILE A 88 5.67 -0.62 -8.69
N GLN A 89 5.22 0.53 -8.18
CA GLN A 89 5.95 1.79 -8.35
C GLN A 89 7.22 1.87 -7.49
N CYS A 90 7.18 1.30 -6.30
CA CYS A 90 8.30 1.33 -5.37
C CYS A 90 8.13 0.28 -4.27
N VAL A 91 9.23 -0.03 -3.60
CA VAL A 91 9.25 -0.83 -2.36
C VAL A 91 9.76 0.06 -1.24
N VAL A 92 9.08 0.02 -0.10
CA VAL A 92 9.42 0.82 1.09
C VAL A 92 9.87 -0.11 2.20
N SER A 93 11.12 0.03 2.63
CA SER A 93 11.73 -0.87 3.61
C SER A 93 12.99 -0.27 4.25
N ASN A 94 13.70 -1.07 5.07
CA ASN A 94 14.93 -0.68 5.76
C ASN A 94 15.99 -1.79 5.68
N GLY A 95 16.93 -1.64 4.74
CA GLY A 95 17.97 -2.60 4.40
C GLY A 95 17.46 -3.91 3.79
N PHE A 96 16.33 -3.92 3.07
CA PHE A 96 15.71 -5.17 2.59
C PHE A 96 16.07 -5.51 1.14
N ILE A 97 15.93 -4.56 0.20
CA ILE A 97 16.32 -4.72 -1.21
C ILE A 97 17.07 -3.49 -1.71
N GLU A 98 17.82 -3.66 -2.80
CA GLU A 98 18.46 -2.53 -3.50
C GLU A 98 17.40 -1.66 -4.18
N GLY A 99 17.56 -0.33 -4.11
CA GLY A 99 16.61 0.62 -4.70
C GLY A 99 15.34 0.87 -3.90
N GLU A 100 15.24 0.38 -2.67
CA GLU A 100 14.12 0.67 -1.78
C GLU A 100 14.07 2.13 -1.30
N ILE A 101 12.88 2.59 -0.98
CA ILE A 101 12.62 3.90 -0.37
C ILE A 101 12.57 3.74 1.15
N ALA A 102 13.25 4.62 1.88
CA ALA A 102 13.18 4.63 3.33
C ALA A 102 11.79 5.06 3.83
N PHE A 103 11.38 4.54 4.99
CA PHE A 103 10.12 4.93 5.63
C PHE A 103 10.01 6.46 5.80
N GLY A 104 8.82 7.00 5.49
CA GLY A 104 8.53 8.43 5.56
C GLY A 104 9.02 9.26 4.36
N GLN A 105 9.70 8.66 3.38
CA GLN A 105 10.20 9.37 2.19
C GLN A 105 9.31 9.22 0.94
N THR A 106 8.26 8.39 1.01
CA THR A 106 7.37 8.13 -0.14
C THR A 106 6.63 9.37 -0.65
N GLN A 107 6.43 10.37 0.20
CA GLN A 107 5.76 11.63 -0.15
C GLN A 107 6.75 12.74 -0.58
N ASN A 108 8.04 12.43 -0.69
CA ASN A 108 9.09 13.34 -1.14
C ASN A 108 9.80 12.77 -2.39
N PRO A 109 9.10 12.58 -3.53
CA PRO A 109 9.73 12.03 -4.72
C PRO A 109 10.86 12.95 -5.18
N ALA A 110 12.05 12.40 -5.38
CA ALA A 110 13.12 13.07 -6.07
C ALA A 110 12.77 13.18 -7.57
N LEU A 111 13.41 14.12 -8.28
CA LEU A 111 13.18 14.36 -9.72
C LEU A 111 13.38 13.12 -10.60
N ASN A 112 14.12 12.13 -10.12
CA ASN A 112 14.43 10.86 -10.78
C ASN A 112 13.57 9.68 -10.31
N ASP A 113 12.63 9.87 -9.38
CA ASP A 113 11.78 8.79 -8.82
C ASP A 113 10.50 8.55 -9.64
N TYR A 114 10.40 9.12 -10.85
CA TYR A 114 9.30 8.84 -11.78
C TYR A 114 9.47 7.45 -12.38
N ALA A 115 8.39 6.66 -12.29
CA ALA A 115 8.36 5.20 -12.23
C ALA A 115 8.89 4.38 -13.43
N ASP A 116 9.51 4.98 -14.44
CA ASP A 116 9.87 4.25 -15.67
C ASP A 116 11.35 4.37 -16.08
N GLY A 117 12.22 4.97 -15.25
CA GLY A 117 13.58 5.29 -15.70
C GLY A 117 13.61 6.22 -16.93
N VAL A 118 12.45 6.81 -17.26
CA VAL A 118 12.29 7.78 -18.34
C VAL A 118 12.82 9.09 -17.83
N ASP A 119 13.95 9.52 -18.41
CA ASP A 119 14.48 10.86 -18.21
C ASP A 119 13.36 11.87 -18.49
N THR A 120 12.87 12.50 -17.42
CA THR A 120 11.75 13.44 -17.46
C THR A 120 12.05 14.62 -18.39
N MET A 121 13.31 15.00 -18.55
CA MET A 121 13.74 16.03 -19.51
C MET A 121 13.61 15.53 -20.96
N LEU A 122 13.86 14.25 -21.19
CA LEU A 122 13.74 13.61 -22.49
C LEU A 122 12.27 13.35 -22.89
N PHE A 123 11.39 13.15 -21.92
CA PHE A 123 9.94 13.12 -22.14
C PHE A 123 9.41 14.52 -22.52
N LEU A 124 9.75 15.55 -21.75
CA LEU A 124 9.27 16.92 -21.96
C LEU A 124 9.78 17.54 -23.27
N SER A 125 11.03 17.23 -23.66
CA SER A 125 11.59 17.75 -24.92
C SER A 125 10.89 17.23 -26.18
N LYS A 126 10.19 16.08 -26.12
CA LYS A 126 9.39 15.54 -27.24
C LYS A 126 8.09 16.31 -27.51
N TYR A 127 7.63 17.12 -26.55
CA TYR A 127 6.40 17.91 -26.67
C TYR A 127 6.64 19.40 -27.01
N ASN A 128 7.89 19.83 -27.19
CA ASN A 128 8.26 21.20 -27.55
C ASN A 128 8.54 21.39 -29.06
N ASN A 129 7.80 20.71 -29.94
CA ASN A 129 7.78 20.99 -31.38
C ASN A 129 6.52 21.77 -31.77
#